data_AF-A0A841BJ55-F1
#
_entry.id   AF-A0A841BJ55-F1
#
_cell.length_a   1.000
_cell.length_b   1.000
_cell.length_c   1.000
_cell.angle_alpha   90.00
_cell.angle_beta   90.00
_cell.angle_gamma   90.00
#
_symmetry.space_group_name_H-M   'P 1'
#
loop_
_entity.id
_entity.type
_entity.pdbx_description
1 polymer ?
#
loop_
_entity_poly.entity_id
_entity_poly.type
_entity_poly.pdbx_seq_one_letter_code
_entity_poly.pdbx_strand_id
1 'polypeptide(L)'
;MHGGTGTDNMRGDEEGDAVYGEADNDQIFGGDGDDQVHGGDGDDQMRGDSGDDIADGDAGNDLIFGDTGVNILNGGVGDDRLLGGDGDETLNGGDGDDTIGGGPGNDLINGGPGNDDTDGNSGDDEVRGQDGNDILRGSEGVDAIYGAIGDDQIFGGQDNDTQLYGGPGDDLLSGDEGSNVLYGEDGSDIIYGGYDDGDDILYGGNDNDEFHGESGNDTIYGGNGDDTANGDEGDDTLIGEAGNDTLIGDDGTDSADGSAGTDVCDAETEISCELVGADIDVDIDAHPEIGVLVPAIRYTVSAKNRGPFDVTSAVVTTTLPAGKTAINLSPGCVQAGNKITCTFAAIAKGATADRTFRMPLSILGLGPVKVTSVRTASTPDDPHPANDKAVSTCNVISIVLVTCF
;
A
#
# COMPACT_ATOMS: atom_id res chain seq x y z
N MET A 1 34.34 17.52 33.77
CA MET A 1 35.63 17.64 33.06
C MET A 1 35.47 18.65 31.92
N HIS A 2 36.50 19.41 31.56
CA HIS A 2 36.45 20.38 30.46
C HIS A 2 37.66 20.17 29.54
N GLY A 3 37.44 20.05 28.23
CA GLY A 3 38.48 19.88 27.20
C GLY A 3 39.18 21.20 26.91
N GLY A 4 38.42 22.19 26.44
CA GLY A 4 38.88 23.56 26.27
C GLY A 4 39.07 23.94 24.81
N THR A 5 40.29 23.84 24.30
CA THR A 5 40.54 24.15 22.88
C THR A 5 41.42 23.08 22.27
N GLY A 6 41.12 22.71 21.04
CA GLY A 6 41.77 21.66 20.28
C GLY A 6 41.25 20.29 20.66
N THR A 7 41.30 19.35 19.70
CA THR A 7 40.79 17.99 19.87
C THR A 7 41.27 17.28 21.14
N ASP A 8 40.31 17.00 22.01
CA ASP A 8 40.46 16.34 23.28
C ASP A 8 39.92 14.90 23.26
N ASN A 9 40.43 14.10 24.19
CA ASN A 9 39.93 12.74 24.44
C ASN A 9 39.61 12.63 25.93
N MET A 10 38.33 12.66 26.26
CA MET A 10 37.84 12.72 27.63
C MET A 10 37.08 11.46 27.98
N ARG A 11 37.13 11.08 29.26
CA ARG A 11 36.46 9.89 29.78
C ARG A 11 36.09 10.10 31.24
N GLY A 12 34.81 9.93 31.57
CA GLY A 12 34.33 9.85 32.95
C GLY A 12 34.67 8.52 33.61
N ASP A 13 34.25 8.35 34.87
CA ASP A 13 34.52 7.18 35.68
C ASP A 13 33.32 6.23 35.84
N GLU A 14 33.03 5.75 37.06
CA GLU A 14 31.91 4.84 37.33
C GLU A 14 30.76 5.56 38.06
N GLU A 15 30.90 6.88 38.26
CA GLU A 15 29.95 7.77 38.92
C GLU A 15 29.40 8.75 37.89
N GLY A 16 28.20 9.28 38.12
CA GLY A 16 27.62 10.29 37.22
C GLY A 16 28.50 11.53 37.11
N ASP A 17 28.93 11.80 35.88
CA ASP A 17 29.90 12.81 35.49
C ASP A 17 29.24 13.96 34.71
N ALA A 18 29.96 15.08 34.64
CA ALA A 18 29.61 16.18 33.73
C ALA A 18 30.85 16.50 32.89
N VAL A 19 30.81 16.25 31.59
CA VAL A 19 31.95 16.35 30.65
C VAL A 19 31.62 17.34 29.53
N TYR A 20 32.54 18.27 29.25
CA TYR A 20 32.35 19.35 28.27
C TYR A 20 33.56 19.41 27.32
N GLY A 21 33.36 19.25 26.01
CA GLY A 21 34.40 19.40 24.97
C GLY A 21 34.83 20.84 24.77
N GLU A 22 33.82 21.71 24.65
CA GLU A 22 33.91 23.15 24.40
C GLU A 22 34.16 23.49 22.93
N ALA A 23 35.36 23.34 22.39
CA ALA A 23 35.66 23.78 21.03
C ALA A 23 36.62 22.85 20.32
N ASP A 24 36.43 22.75 19.00
CA ASP A 24 37.07 21.79 18.10
C ASP A 24 36.53 20.37 18.28
N ASN A 25 36.76 19.52 17.27
CA ASN A 25 36.26 18.15 17.24
C ASN A 25 36.88 17.27 18.33
N ASP A 26 36.07 16.75 19.23
CA ASP A 26 36.43 16.03 20.45
C ASP A 26 35.94 14.58 20.46
N GLN A 27 36.55 13.78 21.33
CA GLN A 27 36.07 12.43 21.65
C GLN A 27 35.74 12.33 23.13
N ILE A 28 34.49 12.02 23.45
CA ILE A 28 33.97 12.06 24.81
C ILE A 28 33.28 10.73 25.16
N PHE A 29 33.63 10.19 26.32
CA PHE A 29 33.00 9.00 26.90
C PHE A 29 32.47 9.35 28.30
N GLY A 30 31.19 9.11 28.56
CA GLY A 30 30.56 9.23 29.87
C GLY A 30 31.16 8.21 30.82
N GLY A 31 30.84 6.93 30.62
CA GLY A 31 31.37 5.85 31.44
C GLY A 31 30.22 5.04 32.05
N ASP A 32 30.41 4.54 33.27
CA ASP A 32 29.25 3.99 33.99
C ASP A 32 28.64 5.11 34.85
N GLY A 33 27.32 5.11 35.03
CA GLY A 33 26.61 6.12 35.82
C GLY A 33 25.74 7.02 34.94
N ASP A 34 24.94 7.88 35.57
CA ASP A 34 24.06 8.81 34.84
C ASP A 34 24.84 10.09 34.53
N ASP A 35 25.28 10.23 33.28
CA ASP A 35 26.23 11.26 32.85
C ASP A 35 25.58 12.45 32.13
N GLN A 36 26.27 13.58 32.12
CA GLN A 36 25.98 14.74 31.30
C GLN A 36 27.17 15.03 30.38
N VAL A 37 26.97 14.87 29.09
CA VAL A 37 28.01 15.01 28.07
C VAL A 37 27.65 16.16 27.13
N HIS A 38 28.57 17.08 26.90
CA HIS A 38 28.39 18.18 25.97
C HIS A 38 29.59 18.26 25.01
N GLY A 39 29.33 18.24 23.70
CA GLY A 39 30.33 18.39 22.64
C GLY A 39 30.86 19.81 22.58
N GLY A 40 30.02 20.74 22.10
CA GLY A 40 30.33 22.15 21.98
C GLY A 40 30.42 22.57 20.52
N ASP A 41 31.40 23.40 20.17
CA ASP A 41 31.66 23.73 18.75
C ASP A 41 32.57 22.65 18.13
N GLY A 42 32.18 22.02 17.02
CA GLY A 42 33.03 21.06 16.30
C GLY A 42 32.26 19.79 15.95
N ASP A 43 32.85 18.92 15.11
CA ASP A 43 32.24 17.62 14.82
C ASP A 43 32.71 16.59 15.85
N ASP A 44 31.90 16.35 16.88
CA ASP A 44 32.25 15.59 18.06
C ASP A 44 31.82 14.11 17.99
N GLN A 45 32.51 13.27 18.76
CA GLN A 45 32.13 11.87 18.96
C GLN A 45 31.88 11.62 20.43
N MET A 46 30.64 11.31 20.76
CA MET A 46 30.18 11.17 22.14
C MET A 46 29.56 9.81 22.40
N ARG A 47 29.72 9.31 23.62
CA ARG A 47 29.16 8.04 24.08
C ARG A 47 28.76 8.15 25.54
N GLY A 48 27.50 7.85 25.86
CA GLY A 48 26.99 7.72 27.24
C GLY A 48 27.61 6.52 27.97
N ASP A 49 27.71 5.37 27.27
CA ASP A 49 28.11 4.05 27.80
C ASP A 49 26.99 3.40 28.66
N SER A 50 27.02 3.44 29.99
CA SER A 50 26.06 2.71 30.82
C SER A 50 25.41 3.57 31.88
N GLY A 51 24.12 3.85 31.75
CA GLY A 51 23.36 4.65 32.70
C GLY A 51 22.27 5.42 32.00
N ASP A 52 21.54 6.25 32.75
CA ASP A 52 20.56 7.15 32.13
C ASP A 52 21.27 8.48 31.80
N ASP A 53 21.78 8.61 30.57
CA ASP A 53 22.67 9.69 30.17
C ASP A 53 21.95 10.84 29.46
N ILE A 54 22.54 12.04 29.54
CA ILE A 54 22.17 13.20 28.71
C ILE A 54 23.38 13.59 27.88
N ALA A 55 23.23 13.61 26.55
CA ALA A 55 24.28 14.05 25.64
C ALA A 55 23.78 15.13 24.68
N ASP A 56 24.49 16.26 24.62
CA ASP A 56 24.22 17.38 23.72
C ASP A 56 25.41 17.61 22.78
N GLY A 57 25.22 17.51 21.45
CA GLY A 57 26.26 17.78 20.45
C GLY A 57 26.62 19.26 20.33
N ASP A 58 25.59 20.11 20.47
CA ASP A 58 25.64 21.56 20.31
C ASP A 58 25.80 21.99 18.84
N ALA A 59 27.01 22.24 18.33
CA ALA A 59 27.18 22.79 16.99
C ALA A 59 28.28 22.08 16.21
N GLY A 60 27.92 21.52 15.06
CA GLY A 60 28.80 20.72 14.22
C GLY A 60 28.05 19.47 13.79
N ASN A 61 28.75 18.57 13.10
CA ASN A 61 28.15 17.31 12.65
C ASN A 61 28.55 16.18 13.60
N ASP A 62 27.74 15.96 14.62
CA ASP A 62 28.08 15.14 15.78
C ASP A 62 27.67 13.68 15.60
N LEU A 63 28.38 12.80 16.32
CA LEU A 63 28.05 11.39 16.43
C LEU A 63 27.84 11.02 17.90
N ILE A 64 26.61 10.69 18.25
CA ILE A 64 26.17 10.46 19.62
C ILE A 64 25.66 9.02 19.78
N PHE A 65 26.16 8.30 20.79
CA PHE A 65 25.69 6.97 21.18
C PHE A 65 25.19 7.00 22.63
N GLY A 66 23.95 6.57 22.89
CA GLY A 66 23.43 6.38 24.25
C GLY A 66 23.79 5.02 24.85
N ASP A 67 23.94 3.99 24.02
CA ASP A 67 24.29 2.61 24.39
C ASP A 67 23.28 1.88 25.28
N THR A 68 23.32 2.01 26.61
CA THR A 68 22.38 1.28 27.49
C THR A 68 21.81 2.18 28.55
N GLY A 69 20.51 2.09 28.79
CA GLY A 69 19.79 2.92 29.75
C GLY A 69 18.83 3.88 29.05
N VAL A 70 18.12 4.69 29.82
CA VAL A 70 17.11 5.63 29.29
C VAL A 70 17.80 6.96 29.02
N ASN A 71 18.16 7.19 27.76
CA ASN A 71 19.01 8.31 27.36
C ASN A 71 18.24 9.48 26.76
N ILE A 72 18.78 10.69 26.92
CA ILE A 72 18.35 11.91 26.21
C ILE A 72 19.50 12.38 25.33
N LEU A 73 19.35 12.27 24.01
CA LEU A 73 20.38 12.69 23.05
C LEU A 73 19.86 13.87 22.21
N ASN A 74 20.63 14.95 22.15
CA ASN A 74 20.37 16.10 21.28
C ASN A 74 21.56 16.31 20.34
N GLY A 75 21.34 16.33 19.03
CA GLY A 75 22.36 16.66 18.03
C GLY A 75 22.72 18.14 18.12
N GLY A 76 21.78 19.01 17.77
CA GLY A 76 21.93 20.45 17.89
C GLY A 76 21.87 21.14 16.54
N VAL A 77 22.96 21.74 16.09
CA VAL A 77 23.05 22.40 14.79
C VAL A 77 24.11 21.72 13.94
N GLY A 78 23.71 21.18 12.80
CA GLY A 78 24.57 20.47 11.87
C GLY A 78 23.93 19.14 11.48
N ASP A 79 24.58 18.39 10.59
CA ASP A 79 24.05 17.09 10.16
C ASP A 79 24.55 16.01 11.12
N ASP A 80 23.72 15.62 12.07
CA ASP A 80 24.07 14.80 13.22
C ASP A 80 23.69 13.32 13.01
N ARG A 81 24.34 12.45 13.79
CA ARG A 81 24.01 11.03 13.86
C ARG A 81 23.80 10.59 15.30
N LEU A 82 22.56 10.23 15.62
CA LEU A 82 22.15 9.78 16.95
C LEU A 82 21.80 8.29 16.92
N LEU A 83 22.30 7.55 17.91
CA LEU A 83 22.00 6.13 18.12
C LEU A 83 21.64 5.94 19.60
N GLY A 84 20.37 5.70 19.89
CA GLY A 84 19.83 5.56 21.25
C GLY A 84 20.46 4.40 22.00
N GLY A 85 20.23 3.18 21.51
CA GLY A 85 20.75 1.98 22.14
C GLY A 85 19.64 1.12 22.72
N ASP A 86 19.91 0.43 23.83
CA ASP A 86 18.89 -0.32 24.58
C ASP A 86 18.27 0.60 25.65
N GLY A 87 16.96 0.86 25.61
CA GLY A 87 16.32 1.78 26.55
C GLY A 87 14.90 2.17 26.16
N ASP A 88 14.35 3.22 26.78
CA ASP A 88 13.25 3.99 26.16
C ASP A 88 13.82 5.42 25.95
N GLU A 89 14.25 5.77 24.76
CA GLU A 89 15.12 6.91 24.51
C GLU A 89 14.33 8.17 24.16
N THR A 90 14.96 9.34 24.34
CA THR A 90 14.49 10.60 23.77
C THR A 90 15.59 11.17 22.88
N LEU A 91 15.33 11.21 21.58
CA LEU A 91 16.28 11.58 20.54
C LEU A 91 15.78 12.82 19.79
N ASN A 92 16.64 13.83 19.66
CA ASN A 92 16.32 15.06 18.95
C ASN A 92 17.50 15.44 18.04
N GLY A 93 17.31 15.39 16.72
CA GLY A 93 18.32 15.75 15.74
C GLY A 93 18.69 17.22 15.85
N GLY A 94 17.74 18.10 15.60
CA GLY A 94 17.93 19.54 15.70
C GLY A 94 17.84 20.22 14.34
N ASP A 95 18.66 21.22 14.09
CA ASP A 95 18.72 21.89 12.78
C ASP A 95 19.77 21.17 11.90
N GLY A 96 19.38 20.56 10.79
CA GLY A 96 20.31 19.87 9.88
C GLY A 96 19.68 18.65 9.24
N ASP A 97 20.37 18.00 8.29
CA ASP A 97 19.88 16.74 7.71
C ASP A 97 20.39 15.56 8.59
N ASP A 98 19.59 15.13 9.57
CA ASP A 98 20.01 14.22 10.63
C ASP A 98 19.77 12.73 10.31
N THR A 99 20.52 11.84 10.97
CA THR A 99 20.27 10.39 10.95
C THR A 99 20.07 9.85 12.36
N ILE A 100 18.87 9.36 12.67
CA ILE A 100 18.50 8.98 14.04
C ILE A 100 18.02 7.53 14.08
N GLY A 101 18.63 6.72 14.94
CA GLY A 101 18.15 5.37 15.25
C GLY A 101 17.81 5.25 16.72
N GLY A 102 16.57 4.85 17.03
CA GLY A 102 16.06 4.57 18.38
C GLY A 102 16.82 3.41 19.01
N GLY A 103 16.46 2.20 18.59
CA GLY A 103 17.06 0.97 19.06
C GLY A 103 16.00 0.08 19.67
N PRO A 104 16.36 -0.84 20.57
CA PRO A 104 15.34 -1.59 21.31
C PRO A 104 14.71 -0.80 22.46
N GLY A 105 13.38 -0.68 22.40
CA GLY A 105 12.46 -0.18 23.41
C GLY A 105 11.63 0.97 22.87
N ASN A 106 10.87 1.67 23.72
CA ASN A 106 9.84 2.60 23.25
C ASN A 106 10.40 4.02 23.19
N ASP A 107 10.77 4.45 22.00
CA ASP A 107 11.54 5.66 21.76
C ASP A 107 10.67 6.86 21.40
N LEU A 108 11.14 8.05 21.77
CA LEU A 108 10.62 9.32 21.29
C LEU A 108 11.67 9.99 20.40
N ILE A 109 11.40 10.02 19.10
CA ILE A 109 12.32 10.52 18.07
C ILE A 109 11.76 11.79 17.44
N ASN A 110 12.58 12.82 17.35
CA ASN A 110 12.30 14.06 16.64
C ASN A 110 13.47 14.38 15.71
N GLY A 111 13.24 14.42 14.40
CA GLY A 111 14.21 14.87 13.40
C GLY A 111 14.56 16.33 13.63
N GLY A 112 13.60 17.22 13.39
CA GLY A 112 13.78 18.66 13.51
C GLY A 112 13.74 19.32 12.14
N PRO A 113 14.22 20.57 12.00
CA PRO A 113 14.28 21.19 10.68
C PRO A 113 15.42 20.63 9.82
N GLY A 114 15.08 20.07 8.67
CA GLY A 114 16.03 19.46 7.72
C GLY A 114 15.43 18.21 7.08
N ASN A 115 16.16 17.53 6.21
CA ASN A 115 15.69 16.28 5.61
C ASN A 115 16.29 15.11 6.39
N ASP A 116 15.52 14.54 7.29
CA ASP A 116 15.97 13.60 8.29
C ASP A 116 15.72 12.15 7.86
N ASP A 117 16.58 11.24 8.30
CA ASP A 117 16.45 9.78 8.13
C ASP A 117 16.34 9.12 9.50
N THR A 118 15.12 8.72 9.87
CA THR A 118 14.81 8.18 11.20
C THR A 118 14.32 6.73 11.14
N ASP A 119 14.69 5.96 12.17
CA ASP A 119 14.27 4.56 12.34
C ASP A 119 14.04 4.28 13.84
N GLY A 120 12.80 3.98 14.23
CA GLY A 120 12.45 3.55 15.59
C GLY A 120 13.15 2.26 16.00
N ASN A 121 13.32 1.35 15.04
CA ASN A 121 13.78 -0.03 15.18
C ASN A 121 12.77 -0.95 15.87
N SER A 122 12.81 -1.14 17.19
CA SER A 122 11.96 -2.15 17.81
C SER A 122 11.39 -1.67 19.13
N GLY A 123 10.07 -1.68 19.26
CA GLY A 123 9.36 -1.09 20.38
C GLY A 123 8.15 -0.32 19.86
N ASP A 124 7.33 0.21 20.77
CA ASP A 124 6.23 1.09 20.34
C ASP A 124 6.77 2.53 20.33
N ASP A 125 7.15 3.03 19.16
CA ASP A 125 7.90 4.26 18.97
C ASP A 125 7.01 5.45 18.57
N GLU A 126 7.44 6.67 18.94
CA GLU A 126 6.88 7.91 18.41
C GLU A 126 7.94 8.66 17.60
N VAL A 127 7.75 8.75 16.28
CA VAL A 127 8.68 9.36 15.34
C VAL A 127 8.06 10.62 14.72
N ARG A 128 8.80 11.74 14.75
CA ARG A 128 8.37 13.02 14.14
C ARG A 128 9.45 13.59 13.23
N GLY A 129 9.13 13.86 11.97
CA GLY A 129 10.00 14.50 10.98
C GLY A 129 10.20 15.98 11.27
N GLN A 130 9.10 16.76 11.23
CA GLN A 130 9.01 18.22 11.38
C GLN A 130 9.07 18.98 10.05
N ASP A 131 10.08 19.83 9.82
CA ASP A 131 10.12 20.71 8.65
C ASP A 131 11.19 20.15 7.68
N GLY A 132 10.78 19.56 6.57
CA GLY A 132 11.69 19.02 5.55
C GLY A 132 11.10 17.81 4.85
N ASN A 133 11.86 17.21 3.93
CA ASN A 133 11.41 16.03 3.22
C ASN A 133 12.08 14.80 3.85
N ASP A 134 11.38 14.18 4.78
CA ASP A 134 11.94 13.19 5.70
C ASP A 134 11.73 11.76 5.22
N ILE A 135 12.52 10.85 5.79
CA ILE A 135 12.30 9.41 5.68
C ILE A 135 12.14 8.83 7.07
N LEU A 136 10.94 8.37 7.39
CA LEU A 136 10.54 7.95 8.73
C LEU A 136 10.15 6.47 8.72
N ARG A 137 10.69 5.69 9.66
CA ARG A 137 10.37 4.26 9.81
C ARG A 137 10.06 3.91 11.26
N GLY A 138 8.96 3.19 11.47
CA GLY A 138 8.60 2.60 12.76
C GLY A 138 9.35 1.29 13.02
N SER A 139 9.32 0.40 12.03
CA SER A 139 10.00 -0.91 12.00
C SER A 139 9.26 -2.02 12.76
N GLU A 140 9.58 -2.36 14.01
CA GLU A 140 8.89 -3.42 14.77
C GLU A 140 8.13 -2.83 15.96
N GLY A 141 6.80 -2.90 15.97
CA GLY A 141 5.98 -2.52 17.13
C GLY A 141 4.80 -1.68 16.72
N VAL A 142 4.04 -1.14 17.69
CA VAL A 142 2.89 -0.28 17.38
C VAL A 142 3.32 1.18 17.44
N ASP A 143 3.59 1.74 16.27
CA ASP A 143 4.25 3.01 16.12
C ASP A 143 3.27 4.17 15.84
N ALA A 144 3.76 5.38 16.13
CA ALA A 144 3.11 6.63 15.76
C ALA A 144 4.11 7.52 15.01
N ILE A 145 3.84 7.78 13.73
CA ILE A 145 4.73 8.51 12.83
C ILE A 145 4.03 9.76 12.31
N TYR A 146 4.74 10.89 12.36
CA TYR A 146 4.25 12.19 11.90
C TYR A 146 5.31 12.83 10.99
N GLY A 147 5.03 12.95 9.68
CA GLY A 147 5.88 13.65 8.71
C GLY A 147 5.97 15.14 9.01
N ALA A 148 4.80 15.79 9.04
CA ALA A 148 4.60 17.23 9.19
C ALA A 148 4.83 18.00 7.88
N ILE A 149 5.70 19.02 7.83
CA ILE A 149 5.79 19.90 6.65
C ILE A 149 6.89 19.42 5.72
N GLY A 150 6.50 19.04 4.50
CA GLY A 150 7.40 18.69 3.40
C GLY A 150 6.93 17.41 2.72
N ASP A 151 7.66 16.97 1.68
CA ASP A 151 7.27 15.76 0.95
C ASP A 151 7.98 14.54 1.58
N ASP A 152 7.26 13.82 2.42
CA ASP A 152 7.79 12.80 3.33
C ASP A 152 7.63 11.37 2.80
N GLN A 153 8.48 10.47 3.30
CA GLN A 153 8.36 9.02 3.09
C GLN A 153 8.18 8.32 4.44
N ILE A 154 7.02 7.71 4.65
CA ILE A 154 6.63 7.08 5.91
C ILE A 154 6.41 5.59 5.71
N PHE A 155 7.05 4.78 6.56
CA PHE A 155 6.90 3.32 6.58
C PHE A 155 6.53 2.89 8.01
N GLY A 156 5.35 2.30 8.18
CA GLY A 156 4.87 1.76 9.48
C GLY A 156 5.76 0.63 9.96
N GLY A 157 5.79 -0.46 9.19
CA GLY A 157 6.66 -1.60 9.45
C GLY A 157 5.86 -2.85 9.77
N GLN A 158 6.14 -3.49 10.89
CA GLN A 158 5.39 -4.64 11.39
C GLN A 158 4.38 -4.20 12.43
N ASP A 159 3.29 -4.96 12.58
CA ASP A 159 2.22 -4.73 13.55
C ASP A 159 1.28 -3.57 13.16
N ASN A 160 0.26 -3.33 14.00
CA ASN A 160 -0.88 -2.49 13.62
C ASN A 160 -0.66 -1.02 14.03
N ASP A 161 -0.12 -0.22 13.11
CA ASP A 161 0.11 1.21 13.31
C ASP A 161 -1.14 2.03 13.04
N THR A 162 -1.64 2.70 14.07
CA THR A 162 -2.93 3.44 13.96
C THR A 162 -2.75 4.95 13.78
N GLN A 163 -1.51 5.41 13.64
CA GLN A 163 -1.14 6.82 13.70
C GLN A 163 0.01 7.12 12.72
N LEU A 164 -0.22 6.90 11.42
CA LEU A 164 0.71 7.31 10.36
C LEU A 164 0.14 8.55 9.67
N TYR A 165 0.78 9.72 9.86
CA TYR A 165 0.34 11.00 9.32
C TYR A 165 1.42 11.60 8.41
N GLY A 166 1.11 11.85 7.14
CA GLY A 166 1.95 12.59 6.19
C GLY A 166 2.07 14.03 6.63
N GLY A 167 1.00 14.79 6.51
CA GLY A 167 0.95 16.19 6.90
C GLY A 167 0.82 17.09 5.68
N PRO A 168 1.29 18.35 5.75
CA PRO A 168 1.37 19.19 4.56
C PRO A 168 2.56 18.88 3.63
N GLY A 169 2.29 18.36 2.44
CA GLY A 169 3.27 18.08 1.39
C GLY A 169 2.81 16.93 0.48
N ASP A 170 3.51 16.64 -0.61
CA ASP A 170 3.15 15.50 -1.47
C ASP A 170 3.81 14.21 -0.92
N ASP A 171 3.12 13.46 -0.07
CA ASP A 171 3.71 12.40 0.76
C ASP A 171 3.61 10.99 0.14
N LEU A 172 4.51 10.09 0.57
CA LEU A 172 4.45 8.66 0.30
C LEU A 172 4.34 7.87 1.61
N LEU A 173 3.22 7.19 1.82
CA LEU A 173 2.96 6.40 3.03
C LEU A 173 2.79 4.91 2.69
N SER A 174 3.32 4.03 3.55
CA SER A 174 3.13 2.58 3.53
C SER A 174 2.88 2.05 4.94
N GLY A 175 1.79 1.29 5.14
CA GLY A 175 1.52 0.58 6.40
C GLY A 175 2.40 -0.66 6.58
N ASP A 176 2.88 -1.23 5.47
CA ASP A 176 3.70 -2.44 5.37
C ASP A 176 3.00 -3.74 5.82
N GLU A 177 3.19 -4.22 7.05
CA GLU A 177 2.51 -5.42 7.58
C GLU A 177 1.57 -5.04 8.74
N GLY A 178 0.34 -5.51 8.71
CA GLY A 178 -0.61 -5.32 9.81
C GLY A 178 -1.91 -4.68 9.34
N SER A 179 -2.76 -4.30 10.29
CA SER A 179 -3.96 -3.50 10.00
C SER A 179 -3.72 -2.09 10.49
N ASN A 180 -3.36 -1.21 9.55
CA ASN A 180 -2.85 0.12 9.78
C ASN A 180 -3.92 1.20 9.53
N VAL A 181 -3.65 2.41 10.01
CA VAL A 181 -4.46 3.60 9.72
C VAL A 181 -3.54 4.74 9.28
N LEU A 182 -3.72 5.15 8.02
CA LEU A 182 -2.86 6.11 7.34
C LEU A 182 -3.64 7.38 6.97
N TYR A 183 -3.01 8.54 7.10
CA TYR A 183 -3.56 9.85 6.78
C TYR A 183 -2.55 10.65 5.93
N GLY A 184 -2.90 10.98 4.68
CA GLY A 184 -2.10 11.87 3.83
C GLY A 184 -2.14 13.33 4.33
N GLU A 185 -3.34 13.84 4.60
CA GLU A 185 -3.66 15.22 5.00
C GLU A 185 -3.70 16.25 3.85
N ASP A 186 -2.72 17.14 3.71
CA ASP A 186 -2.75 18.25 2.75
C ASP A 186 -1.69 17.99 1.66
N GLY A 187 -2.07 17.56 0.46
CA GLY A 187 -1.07 17.23 -0.56
C GLY A 187 -1.59 16.33 -1.65
N SER A 188 -0.77 16.07 -2.67
CA SER A 188 -1.07 14.98 -3.60
C SER A 188 -0.32 13.73 -3.17
N ASP A 189 -0.96 12.92 -2.34
CA ASP A 189 -0.31 11.83 -1.63
C ASP A 189 -0.39 10.49 -2.38
N ILE A 190 0.54 9.58 -2.07
CA ILE A 190 0.49 8.17 -2.47
C ILE A 190 0.47 7.30 -1.23
N ILE A 191 -0.59 6.51 -1.06
CA ILE A 191 -0.83 5.74 0.16
C ILE A 191 -0.98 4.25 -0.19
N TYR A 192 -0.14 3.42 0.42
CA TYR A 192 -0.18 1.96 0.33
C TYR A 192 -0.64 1.37 1.67
N GLY A 193 -1.66 0.50 1.65
CA GLY A 193 -2.13 -0.22 2.83
C GLY A 193 -1.04 -1.11 3.41
N GLY A 194 -0.67 -2.14 2.67
CA GLY A 194 0.36 -3.09 3.09
C GLY A 194 0.33 -4.36 2.26
N TYR A 195 1.36 -5.18 2.31
CA TYR A 195 1.47 -6.38 1.46
C TYR A 195 1.12 -7.70 2.18
N ASP A 196 0.52 -7.63 3.37
CA ASP A 196 -0.01 -8.77 4.11
C ASP A 196 -1.54 -8.82 4.08
N ASP A 197 -2.19 -9.82 4.70
CA ASP A 197 -3.66 -9.95 4.68
C ASP A 197 -4.34 -8.98 5.69
N GLY A 198 -3.81 -7.78 5.85
CA GLY A 198 -4.21 -6.78 6.85
C GLY A 198 -5.36 -5.90 6.39
N ASP A 199 -6.39 -5.70 7.23
CA ASP A 199 -7.50 -4.80 6.87
C ASP A 199 -7.16 -3.33 7.19
N ASP A 200 -6.80 -2.53 6.19
CA ASP A 200 -6.30 -1.16 6.37
C ASP A 200 -7.38 -0.07 6.29
N ILE A 201 -7.06 1.10 6.85
CA ILE A 201 -7.88 2.32 6.70
C ILE A 201 -7.03 3.47 6.20
N LEU A 202 -7.32 3.93 4.98
CA LEU A 202 -6.55 4.97 4.30
C LEU A 202 -7.39 6.23 4.13
N TYR A 203 -6.82 7.38 4.50
CA TYR A 203 -7.42 8.71 4.31
C TYR A 203 -6.48 9.60 3.48
N GLY A 204 -6.96 10.14 2.35
CA GLY A 204 -6.19 11.07 1.52
C GLY A 204 -6.18 12.45 2.14
N GLY A 205 -7.31 13.15 2.07
CA GLY A 205 -7.50 14.42 2.76
C GLY A 205 -7.86 15.53 1.81
N ASN A 206 -6.94 16.44 1.50
CA ASN A 206 -7.13 17.52 0.53
C ASN A 206 -6.16 17.34 -0.64
N ASP A 207 -6.58 17.82 -1.81
CA ASP A 207 -5.86 17.67 -3.09
C ASP A 207 -6.00 16.25 -3.65
N ASN A 208 -5.33 15.92 -4.76
CA ASN A 208 -5.65 14.69 -5.50
C ASN A 208 -4.72 13.55 -5.07
N ASP A 209 -5.30 12.48 -4.53
CA ASP A 209 -4.54 11.39 -3.92
C ASP A 209 -4.57 10.09 -4.74
N GLU A 210 -3.55 9.25 -4.55
CA GLU A 210 -3.44 7.90 -5.11
C GLU A 210 -3.38 6.85 -4.00
N PHE A 211 -4.24 5.84 -4.07
CA PHE A 211 -4.31 4.76 -3.07
C PHE A 211 -4.17 3.38 -3.71
N HIS A 212 -3.51 2.49 -2.97
CA HIS A 212 -3.44 1.05 -3.21
C HIS A 212 -3.73 0.33 -1.90
N GLY A 213 -4.87 -0.36 -1.80
CA GLY A 213 -5.23 -1.19 -0.65
C GLY A 213 -4.28 -2.38 -0.49
N GLU A 214 -3.80 -2.91 -1.61
CA GLU A 214 -2.91 -4.07 -1.72
C GLU A 214 -3.57 -5.40 -1.29
N SER A 215 -3.39 -5.91 -0.08
CA SER A 215 -4.01 -7.18 0.35
C SER A 215 -4.78 -6.97 1.64
N GLY A 216 -5.97 -7.55 1.76
CA GLY A 216 -6.83 -7.34 2.93
C GLY A 216 -8.19 -6.79 2.57
N ASN A 217 -9.06 -6.54 3.55
CA ASN A 217 -10.35 -5.90 3.28
C ASN A 217 -10.25 -4.43 3.70
N ASP A 218 -9.91 -3.58 2.75
CA ASP A 218 -9.47 -2.23 3.04
C ASP A 218 -10.61 -1.23 3.02
N THR A 219 -10.41 -0.11 3.71
CA THR A 219 -11.32 1.02 3.69
C THR A 219 -10.59 2.28 3.27
N ILE A 220 -10.92 2.81 2.09
CA ILE A 220 -10.27 3.99 1.52
C ILE A 220 -11.25 5.17 1.51
N TYR A 221 -10.79 6.32 2.01
CA TYR A 221 -11.47 7.62 1.96
C TYR A 221 -10.62 8.61 1.17
N GLY A 222 -11.07 9.01 -0.03
CA GLY A 222 -10.39 9.98 -0.90
C GLY A 222 -10.28 11.35 -0.25
N GLY A 223 -11.42 12.01 -0.04
CA GLY A 223 -11.46 13.31 0.63
C GLY A 223 -11.86 14.42 -0.34
N ASN A 224 -11.12 15.53 -0.36
CA ASN A 224 -11.34 16.63 -1.29
C ASN A 224 -10.32 16.57 -2.42
N GLY A 225 -10.70 16.16 -3.61
CA GLY A 225 -9.73 15.97 -4.69
C GLY A 225 -10.35 15.19 -5.83
N ASP A 226 -9.74 15.22 -7.01
CA ASP A 226 -10.04 14.22 -8.03
C ASP A 226 -9.16 12.98 -7.76
N ASP A 227 -9.62 12.08 -6.88
CA ASP A 227 -8.80 11.00 -6.30
C ASP A 227 -8.76 9.73 -7.16
N THR A 228 -7.72 8.90 -6.98
CA THR A 228 -7.62 7.56 -7.60
C THR A 228 -7.36 6.50 -6.53
N ALA A 229 -8.32 5.61 -6.30
CA ALA A 229 -8.19 4.52 -5.33
C ALA A 229 -8.28 3.15 -6.01
N ASN A 230 -7.31 2.28 -5.72
CA ASN A 230 -7.38 0.85 -6.00
C ASN A 230 -7.52 0.06 -4.68
N GLY A 231 -8.46 -0.89 -4.62
CA GLY A 231 -8.64 -1.81 -3.50
C GLY A 231 -7.71 -3.03 -3.56
N ASP A 232 -7.30 -3.43 -4.76
CA ASP A 232 -6.45 -4.61 -5.01
C ASP A 232 -7.08 -5.95 -4.53
N GLU A 233 -6.46 -6.75 -3.65
CA GLU A 233 -6.96 -8.07 -3.23
C GLU A 233 -7.79 -8.01 -1.94
N GLY A 234 -9.12 -8.22 -2.01
CA GLY A 234 -9.99 -8.49 -0.87
C GLY A 234 -11.36 -7.80 -0.97
N ASP A 235 -12.19 -7.89 0.08
CA ASP A 235 -13.54 -7.31 0.05
C ASP A 235 -13.52 -5.82 0.47
N ASP A 236 -13.20 -4.91 -0.46
CA ASP A 236 -12.87 -3.51 -0.11
C ASP A 236 -14.05 -2.55 -0.01
N THR A 237 -13.83 -1.43 0.69
CA THR A 237 -14.74 -0.28 0.76
C THR A 237 -14.03 0.99 0.30
N LEU A 238 -14.45 1.55 -0.84
CA LEU A 238 -13.86 2.74 -1.46
C LEU A 238 -14.85 3.90 -1.43
N ILE A 239 -14.46 5.04 -0.85
CA ILE A 239 -15.30 6.23 -0.71
C ILE A 239 -14.54 7.45 -1.25
N GLY A 240 -14.98 8.01 -2.38
CA GLY A 240 -14.29 9.14 -3.03
C GLY A 240 -14.50 10.49 -2.35
N GLU A 241 -15.65 10.68 -1.69
CA GLU A 241 -16.06 11.94 -1.06
C GLU A 241 -16.30 13.11 -2.03
N ALA A 242 -15.37 14.04 -2.24
CA ALA A 242 -15.61 15.29 -2.96
C ALA A 242 -14.63 15.52 -4.11
N GLY A 243 -15.09 15.37 -5.35
CA GLY A 243 -14.32 15.74 -6.54
C GLY A 243 -14.77 14.99 -7.77
N ASN A 244 -13.87 14.37 -8.52
CA ASN A 244 -14.23 13.49 -9.64
C ASN A 244 -13.33 12.27 -9.57
N ASP A 245 -13.79 11.26 -8.84
CA ASP A 245 -12.90 10.22 -8.36
C ASP A 245 -12.86 9.01 -9.30
N THR A 246 -11.79 8.24 -9.22
CA THR A 246 -11.65 6.93 -9.87
C THR A 246 -11.46 5.87 -8.79
N LEU A 247 -12.46 5.03 -8.58
CA LEU A 247 -12.47 3.98 -7.56
C LEU A 247 -12.48 2.62 -8.24
N ILE A 248 -11.48 1.77 -7.98
CA ILE A 248 -11.28 0.45 -8.58
C ILE A 248 -11.16 -0.56 -7.45
N GLY A 249 -12.04 -1.57 -7.41
CA GLY A 249 -12.04 -2.58 -6.33
C GLY A 249 -11.17 -3.81 -6.60
N ASP A 250 -10.82 -4.11 -7.85
CA ASP A 250 -10.04 -5.30 -8.23
C ASP A 250 -10.57 -6.65 -7.64
N ASP A 251 -9.75 -7.49 -7.02
CA ASP A 251 -10.05 -8.89 -6.70
C ASP A 251 -10.88 -9.02 -5.40
N GLY A 252 -12.22 -9.03 -5.49
CA GLY A 252 -13.04 -9.34 -4.30
C GLY A 252 -14.51 -9.00 -4.42
N THR A 253 -15.17 -8.79 -3.27
CA THR A 253 -16.55 -8.30 -3.19
C THR A 253 -16.59 -6.85 -2.67
N ASP A 254 -16.37 -5.92 -3.57
CA ASP A 254 -16.05 -4.53 -3.19
C ASP A 254 -17.29 -3.63 -3.18
N SER A 255 -17.16 -2.52 -2.46
CA SER A 255 -18.16 -1.47 -2.34
C SER A 255 -17.54 -0.11 -2.65
N ALA A 256 -17.89 0.49 -3.79
CA ALA A 256 -17.45 1.84 -4.16
C ALA A 256 -18.58 2.88 -4.07
N ASP A 257 -18.29 4.03 -3.45
CA ASP A 257 -19.16 5.21 -3.33
C ASP A 257 -18.40 6.51 -3.63
N GLY A 258 -18.52 7.01 -4.86
CA GLY A 258 -17.92 8.29 -5.30
C GLY A 258 -18.51 9.55 -4.65
N SER A 259 -19.67 9.48 -3.98
CA SER A 259 -20.27 10.65 -3.32
C SER A 259 -20.43 11.89 -4.22
N ALA A 260 -19.81 13.02 -3.90
CA ALA A 260 -20.06 14.32 -4.53
C ALA A 260 -19.13 14.55 -5.71
N GLY A 261 -19.56 14.20 -6.91
CA GLY A 261 -18.67 14.38 -8.05
C GLY A 261 -19.21 13.94 -9.39
N THR A 262 -18.29 13.81 -10.36
CA THR A 262 -18.52 13.02 -11.57
C THR A 262 -17.59 11.83 -11.56
N ASP A 263 -17.99 10.81 -10.81
CA ASP A 263 -17.07 9.75 -10.40
C ASP A 263 -17.15 8.53 -11.31
N VAL A 264 -16.05 7.79 -11.33
CA VAL A 264 -15.87 6.54 -12.06
C VAL A 264 -15.64 5.45 -11.03
N CYS A 265 -16.60 4.55 -10.88
CA CYS A 265 -16.46 3.37 -10.03
C CYS A 265 -16.38 2.10 -10.89
N ASP A 266 -15.35 1.31 -10.66
CA ASP A 266 -15.15 -0.05 -11.18
C ASP A 266 -15.08 -1.04 -10.02
N ALA A 267 -16.22 -1.63 -9.66
CA ALA A 267 -16.19 -2.87 -8.90
C ALA A 267 -16.08 -3.99 -9.95
N GLU A 268 -14.97 -4.73 -9.94
CA GLU A 268 -14.86 -5.89 -10.82
C GLU A 268 -16.04 -6.82 -10.59
N THR A 269 -16.42 -7.52 -11.64
CA THR A 269 -17.47 -8.54 -11.54
C THR A 269 -16.93 -9.82 -12.15
N GLU A 270 -16.29 -10.64 -11.32
CA GLU A 270 -15.93 -12.00 -11.71
C GLU A 270 -17.22 -12.84 -11.82
N ILE A 271 -17.56 -13.30 -13.03
CA ILE A 271 -18.70 -14.18 -13.25
C ILE A 271 -18.19 -15.60 -13.46
N SER A 272 -17.83 -16.27 -12.36
CA SER A 272 -17.47 -17.69 -12.41
C SER A 272 -18.74 -18.56 -12.49
N CYS A 273 -18.87 -19.31 -13.60
CA CYS A 273 -19.95 -20.28 -13.76
C CYS A 273 -19.42 -21.70 -13.56
N GLU A 274 -19.53 -22.26 -12.35
CA GLU A 274 -19.27 -23.68 -12.14
C GLU A 274 -20.43 -24.52 -12.69
N LEU A 275 -20.16 -25.26 -13.78
CA LEU A 275 -21.18 -25.96 -14.55
C LEU A 275 -21.45 -27.35 -13.95
N VAL A 276 -22.58 -27.52 -13.24
CA VAL A 276 -23.00 -28.83 -12.72
C VAL A 276 -23.24 -29.81 -13.87
N GLY A 277 -22.25 -30.68 -14.12
CA GLY A 277 -22.31 -31.74 -15.11
C GLY A 277 -21.99 -31.29 -16.54
N ALA A 278 -21.08 -30.33 -16.76
CA ALA A 278 -20.43 -30.12 -18.06
C ALA A 278 -18.91 -30.27 -17.90
N ASP A 279 -18.21 -30.72 -18.94
CA ASP A 279 -16.73 -30.84 -18.94
C ASP A 279 -16.02 -29.49 -19.18
N ILE A 280 -16.79 -28.42 -19.45
CA ILE A 280 -16.29 -27.06 -19.65
C ILE A 280 -16.77 -26.21 -18.48
N ASP A 281 -15.89 -25.42 -17.90
CA ASP A 281 -16.24 -24.21 -17.14
C ASP A 281 -16.11 -22.98 -18.02
N VAL A 282 -16.89 -21.96 -17.71
CA VAL A 282 -16.78 -20.67 -18.38
C VAL A 282 -16.65 -19.58 -17.33
N ASP A 283 -15.62 -18.77 -17.53
CA ASP A 283 -15.40 -17.51 -16.86
C ASP A 283 -15.70 -16.36 -17.82
N ILE A 284 -16.24 -15.28 -17.28
CA ILE A 284 -16.34 -14.02 -18.01
C ILE A 284 -15.87 -12.90 -17.11
N ASP A 285 -14.71 -12.36 -17.46
CA ASP A 285 -14.04 -11.29 -16.72
C ASP A 285 -14.23 -9.99 -17.50
N ALA A 286 -14.47 -8.90 -16.79
CA ALA A 286 -14.81 -7.62 -17.39
C ALA A 286 -13.89 -6.53 -16.84
N HIS A 287 -12.79 -6.27 -17.53
CA HIS A 287 -11.83 -5.24 -17.11
C HIS A 287 -12.04 -3.97 -17.93
N PRO A 288 -12.27 -2.79 -17.33
CA PRO A 288 -12.24 -1.55 -18.08
C PRO A 288 -10.84 -1.22 -18.56
N GLU A 289 -10.78 -0.64 -19.75
CA GLU A 289 -9.57 -0.04 -20.29
C GLU A 289 -9.70 1.48 -20.13
N ILE A 290 -9.27 1.98 -18.97
CA ILE A 290 -9.24 3.41 -18.63
C ILE A 290 -7.92 4.04 -19.16
N GLY A 291 -7.87 5.36 -19.37
CA GLY A 291 -6.66 6.05 -19.88
C GLY A 291 -6.40 5.97 -21.40
N VAL A 292 -7.28 5.32 -22.16
CA VAL A 292 -7.20 5.24 -23.64
C VAL A 292 -8.17 6.19 -24.34
N LEU A 293 -7.80 6.62 -25.56
CA LEU A 293 -8.53 7.61 -26.39
C LEU A 293 -10.04 7.31 -26.59
N VAL A 294 -10.45 6.05 -26.41
CA VAL A 294 -11.85 5.61 -26.39
C VAL A 294 -12.01 4.60 -25.25
N PRO A 295 -12.55 5.02 -24.09
CA PRO A 295 -12.77 4.12 -22.97
C PRO A 295 -13.72 2.98 -23.34
N ALA A 296 -13.33 1.75 -23.01
CA ALA A 296 -14.12 0.56 -23.28
C ALA A 296 -13.88 -0.51 -22.23
N ILE A 297 -14.89 -1.32 -21.94
CA ILE A 297 -14.77 -2.53 -21.11
C ILE A 297 -14.30 -3.65 -22.00
N ARG A 298 -13.17 -4.28 -21.68
CA ARG A 298 -12.71 -5.53 -22.27
C ARG A 298 -13.35 -6.68 -21.50
N TYR A 299 -14.19 -7.43 -22.19
CA TYR A 299 -14.66 -8.71 -21.71
C TYR A 299 -13.73 -9.82 -22.19
N THR A 300 -13.24 -10.63 -21.27
CA THR A 300 -12.55 -11.91 -21.53
C THR A 300 -13.53 -13.04 -21.24
N VAL A 301 -13.65 -13.99 -22.15
CA VAL A 301 -14.49 -15.19 -22.01
C VAL A 301 -13.56 -16.39 -22.04
N SER A 302 -13.36 -16.99 -20.88
CA SER A 302 -12.39 -18.07 -20.65
C SER A 302 -13.14 -19.39 -20.59
N ALA A 303 -12.86 -20.32 -21.50
CA ALA A 303 -13.47 -21.65 -21.52
C ALA A 303 -12.45 -22.71 -21.09
N LYS A 304 -12.60 -23.26 -19.88
CA LYS A 304 -11.68 -24.26 -19.31
C LYS A 304 -12.26 -25.66 -19.42
N ASN A 305 -11.54 -26.58 -20.04
CA ASN A 305 -11.95 -27.98 -20.10
C ASN A 305 -11.47 -28.74 -18.87
N ARG A 306 -12.36 -29.00 -17.89
CA ARG A 306 -12.07 -29.82 -16.70
C ARG A 306 -11.88 -31.32 -17.03
N GLY A 307 -12.19 -31.72 -18.27
CA GLY A 307 -12.09 -33.09 -18.72
C GLY A 307 -13.30 -33.93 -18.32
N PRO A 308 -13.25 -35.27 -18.52
CA PRO A 308 -12.04 -36.07 -18.66
C PRO A 308 -11.43 -36.16 -20.07
N PHE A 309 -12.06 -35.60 -21.10
CA PHE A 309 -11.62 -35.69 -22.50
C PHE A 309 -11.53 -34.33 -23.20
N ASP A 310 -10.93 -34.31 -24.39
CA ASP A 310 -10.90 -33.11 -25.24
C ASP A 310 -12.32 -32.73 -25.70
N VAL A 311 -12.61 -31.43 -25.67
CA VAL A 311 -13.82 -30.83 -26.23
C VAL A 311 -13.50 -30.30 -27.61
N THR A 312 -14.42 -30.45 -28.57
CA THR A 312 -14.14 -30.09 -29.97
C THR A 312 -14.69 -28.77 -30.42
N SER A 313 -15.71 -28.30 -29.72
CA SER A 313 -16.17 -26.94 -29.80
C SER A 313 -16.94 -26.58 -28.54
N ALA A 314 -16.70 -25.39 -28.01
CA ALA A 314 -17.57 -24.78 -27.03
C ALA A 314 -18.23 -23.55 -27.65
N VAL A 315 -19.46 -23.26 -27.25
CA VAL A 315 -20.20 -22.08 -27.67
C VAL A 315 -20.71 -21.38 -26.41
N VAL A 316 -20.20 -20.19 -26.16
CA VAL A 316 -20.67 -19.32 -25.09
C VAL A 316 -21.51 -18.22 -25.73
N THR A 317 -22.72 -18.02 -25.22
CA THR A 317 -23.61 -16.95 -25.70
C THR A 317 -24.03 -16.08 -24.53
N THR A 318 -23.76 -14.78 -24.61
CA THR A 318 -24.25 -13.78 -23.67
C THR A 318 -25.21 -12.81 -24.35
N THR A 319 -26.06 -12.15 -23.57
CA THR A 319 -27.04 -11.17 -24.07
C THR A 319 -26.59 -9.77 -23.68
N LEU A 320 -26.58 -8.84 -24.64
CA LEU A 320 -26.31 -7.43 -24.40
C LEU A 320 -27.61 -6.66 -24.11
N PRO A 321 -27.51 -5.49 -23.46
CA PRO A 321 -28.59 -4.51 -23.43
C PRO A 321 -29.03 -4.12 -24.85
N ALA A 322 -30.32 -3.83 -25.01
CA ALA A 322 -30.89 -3.56 -26.32
C ALA A 322 -30.25 -2.32 -26.99
N GLY A 323 -29.90 -2.46 -28.28
CA GLY A 323 -29.33 -1.36 -29.08
C GLY A 323 -27.83 -1.13 -28.91
N LYS A 324 -27.13 -1.96 -28.13
CA LYS A 324 -25.67 -1.86 -27.94
C LYS A 324 -24.88 -2.69 -28.95
N THR A 325 -23.69 -2.22 -29.30
CA THR A 325 -22.78 -2.87 -30.28
C THR A 325 -21.40 -3.03 -29.65
N ALA A 326 -20.89 -4.25 -29.65
CA ALA A 326 -19.53 -4.57 -29.26
C ALA A 326 -18.53 -4.18 -30.35
N ILE A 327 -17.33 -3.84 -29.94
CA ILE A 327 -16.20 -3.47 -30.78
C ILE A 327 -15.07 -4.48 -30.58
N ASN A 328 -14.17 -4.61 -31.56
CA ASN A 328 -12.97 -5.44 -31.48
C ASN A 328 -13.21 -6.89 -31.01
N LEU A 329 -14.24 -7.56 -31.54
CA LEU A 329 -14.51 -8.96 -31.24
C LEU A 329 -13.37 -9.84 -31.76
N SER A 330 -12.84 -10.71 -30.91
CA SER A 330 -11.78 -11.65 -31.28
C SER A 330 -12.30 -12.74 -32.23
N PRO A 331 -11.42 -13.40 -33.00
CA PRO A 331 -11.82 -14.45 -33.95
C PRO A 331 -12.63 -15.58 -33.28
N GLY A 332 -13.85 -15.79 -33.75
CA GLY A 332 -14.78 -16.77 -33.19
C GLY A 332 -15.91 -16.14 -32.36
N CYS A 333 -15.83 -14.86 -32.00
CA CYS A 333 -16.95 -14.11 -31.44
C CYS A 333 -17.70 -13.34 -32.54
N VAL A 334 -19.03 -13.43 -32.49
CA VAL A 334 -19.93 -12.71 -33.40
C VAL A 334 -21.09 -12.11 -32.62
N GLN A 335 -21.49 -10.89 -33.01
CA GLN A 335 -22.70 -10.27 -32.48
C GLN A 335 -23.86 -10.39 -33.47
N ALA A 336 -25.02 -10.87 -33.00
CA ALA A 336 -26.27 -10.92 -33.76
C ALA A 336 -27.39 -10.29 -32.94
N GLY A 337 -27.82 -9.08 -33.33
CA GLY A 337 -28.78 -8.30 -32.54
C GLY A 337 -28.19 -7.96 -31.18
N ASN A 338 -28.87 -8.35 -30.10
CA ASN A 338 -28.41 -8.13 -28.73
C ASN A 338 -27.73 -9.38 -28.14
N LYS A 339 -27.12 -10.25 -28.93
CA LYS A 339 -26.41 -11.43 -28.43
C LYS A 339 -25.00 -11.49 -28.97
N ILE A 340 -24.04 -11.80 -28.10
CA ILE A 340 -22.68 -12.16 -28.47
C ILE A 340 -22.54 -13.67 -28.34
N THR A 341 -22.04 -14.32 -29.38
CA THR A 341 -21.75 -15.74 -29.41
C THR A 341 -20.28 -15.95 -29.71
N CYS A 342 -19.55 -16.49 -28.74
CA CYS A 342 -18.15 -16.85 -28.85
C CYS A 342 -18.01 -18.37 -29.04
N THR A 343 -17.36 -18.74 -30.14
CA THR A 343 -17.11 -20.14 -30.51
C THR A 343 -15.64 -20.45 -30.31
N PHE A 344 -15.40 -21.49 -29.51
CA PHE A 344 -14.08 -22.04 -29.25
C PHE A 344 -13.89 -23.28 -30.12
N ALA A 345 -12.68 -23.44 -30.65
CA ALA A 345 -12.29 -24.64 -31.38
C ALA A 345 -12.04 -25.79 -30.40
N ALA A 346 -11.26 -26.80 -30.77
CA ALA A 346 -10.92 -27.88 -29.86
C ALA A 346 -10.13 -27.36 -28.65
N ILE A 347 -10.57 -27.73 -27.45
CA ILE A 347 -9.94 -27.41 -26.16
C ILE A 347 -9.49 -28.73 -25.54
N ALA A 348 -8.18 -28.91 -25.41
CA ALA A 348 -7.61 -30.11 -24.82
C ALA A 348 -8.01 -30.25 -23.34
N LYS A 349 -8.04 -31.48 -22.82
CA LYS A 349 -8.27 -31.72 -21.38
C LYS A 349 -7.31 -30.87 -20.53
N GLY A 350 -7.86 -30.13 -19.57
CA GLY A 350 -7.12 -29.28 -18.63
C GLY A 350 -6.68 -27.93 -19.21
N ALA A 351 -6.95 -27.67 -20.49
CA ALA A 351 -6.60 -26.40 -21.13
C ALA A 351 -7.74 -25.37 -21.00
N THR A 352 -7.35 -24.11 -20.96
CA THR A 352 -8.25 -22.95 -21.09
C THR A 352 -8.07 -22.32 -22.47
N ALA A 353 -9.14 -21.81 -23.04
CA ALA A 353 -9.10 -21.03 -24.27
C ALA A 353 -9.93 -19.75 -24.11
N ASP A 354 -9.34 -18.62 -24.49
CA ASP A 354 -9.94 -17.32 -24.20
C ASP A 354 -10.45 -16.66 -25.47
N ARG A 355 -11.48 -15.84 -25.32
CA ARG A 355 -11.96 -14.93 -26.34
C ARG A 355 -12.19 -13.57 -25.72
N THR A 356 -12.10 -12.52 -26.53
CA THR A 356 -12.28 -11.16 -26.03
C THR A 356 -13.21 -10.38 -26.92
N PHE A 357 -13.94 -9.45 -26.32
CA PHE A 357 -14.66 -8.40 -27.03
C PHE A 357 -14.65 -7.14 -26.18
N ARG A 358 -14.79 -5.98 -26.83
CA ARG A 358 -14.83 -4.70 -26.14
C ARG A 358 -16.20 -4.06 -26.23
N MET A 359 -16.58 -3.29 -25.23
CA MET A 359 -17.85 -2.58 -25.15
C MET A 359 -17.59 -1.12 -24.77
N PRO A 360 -18.18 -0.13 -25.46
CA PRO A 360 -18.04 1.27 -25.04
C PRO A 360 -18.51 1.48 -23.60
N LEU A 361 -17.79 2.29 -22.81
CA LEU A 361 -18.03 2.48 -21.36
C LEU A 361 -19.48 2.85 -20.96
N SER A 362 -20.27 3.40 -21.89
CA SER A 362 -21.69 3.75 -21.70
C SER A 362 -22.67 2.58 -21.47
N ILE A 363 -22.21 1.38 -21.10
CA ILE A 363 -23.01 0.14 -21.10
C ILE A 363 -22.99 -0.50 -19.70
N LEU A 364 -24.12 -0.41 -19.00
CA LEU A 364 -24.38 -1.18 -17.78
C LEU A 364 -24.79 -2.62 -18.12
N GLY A 365 -24.01 -3.60 -17.66
CA GLY A 365 -24.43 -5.00 -17.51
C GLY A 365 -24.46 -5.88 -18.76
N LEU A 366 -23.96 -7.11 -18.63
CA LEU A 366 -24.37 -8.23 -19.49
C LEU A 366 -25.67 -8.84 -18.94
N GLY A 367 -26.55 -9.28 -19.84
CA GLY A 367 -27.69 -10.12 -19.51
C GLY A 367 -27.29 -11.60 -19.37
N PRO A 368 -28.24 -12.51 -19.06
CA PRO A 368 -27.95 -13.90 -18.72
C PRO A 368 -27.04 -14.61 -19.72
N VAL A 369 -26.04 -15.33 -19.18
CA VAL A 369 -25.05 -16.10 -19.94
C VAL A 369 -25.56 -17.52 -20.14
N LYS A 370 -25.52 -17.96 -21.38
CA LYS A 370 -25.90 -19.31 -21.79
C LYS A 370 -24.69 -20.01 -22.40
N VAL A 371 -24.31 -21.14 -21.81
CA VAL A 371 -23.20 -21.97 -22.29
C VAL A 371 -23.74 -23.22 -22.98
N THR A 372 -23.14 -23.59 -24.10
CA THR A 372 -23.44 -24.82 -24.83
C THR A 372 -22.15 -25.46 -25.32
N SER A 373 -21.78 -26.62 -24.80
CA SER A 373 -20.62 -27.39 -25.26
C SER A 373 -21.04 -28.51 -26.22
N VAL A 374 -20.17 -28.83 -27.19
CA VAL A 374 -20.38 -29.93 -28.15
C VAL A 374 -19.09 -30.71 -28.35
N ARG A 375 -19.13 -32.02 -28.08
CA ARG A 375 -18.01 -32.95 -28.24
C ARG A 375 -18.00 -33.68 -29.59
N THR A 376 -16.82 -34.11 -30.07
CA THR A 376 -16.71 -35.08 -31.17
C THR A 376 -16.88 -36.49 -30.63
N ALA A 377 -18.10 -37.01 -30.83
CA ALA A 377 -18.45 -38.41 -30.75
C ALA A 377 -18.40 -39.06 -29.35
N SER A 378 -19.48 -39.77 -29.03
CA SER A 378 -19.61 -40.62 -27.86
C SER A 378 -18.53 -41.71 -27.85
N THR A 379 -17.58 -41.63 -26.92
CA THR A 379 -16.76 -42.78 -26.55
C THR A 379 -17.52 -43.65 -25.54
N PRO A 380 -17.49 -44.99 -25.63
CA PRO A 380 -18.27 -45.87 -24.73
C PRO A 380 -17.91 -45.79 -23.23
N ASP A 381 -16.80 -45.14 -22.87
CA ASP A 381 -16.22 -45.11 -21.52
C ASP A 381 -16.36 -43.74 -20.82
N ASP A 382 -17.30 -42.89 -21.25
CA ASP A 382 -17.67 -41.71 -20.47
C ASP A 382 -18.52 -42.15 -19.25
N PRO A 383 -18.08 -41.90 -18.00
CA PRO A 383 -18.89 -42.21 -16.82
C PRO A 383 -20.16 -41.35 -16.70
N HIS A 384 -20.26 -40.23 -17.43
CA HIS A 384 -21.36 -39.26 -17.30
C HIS A 384 -21.92 -38.69 -18.63
N PRO A 385 -22.27 -39.50 -19.65
CA PRO A 385 -22.59 -39.07 -21.03
C PRO A 385 -23.79 -38.11 -21.21
N ALA A 386 -24.46 -37.72 -20.12
CA ALA A 386 -25.42 -36.63 -20.10
C ALA A 386 -24.76 -35.23 -20.12
N ASN A 387 -23.48 -35.13 -19.73
CA ASN A 387 -22.68 -33.90 -19.75
C ASN A 387 -22.20 -33.49 -21.16
N ASP A 388 -22.10 -34.45 -22.08
CA ASP A 388 -21.65 -34.31 -23.48
C ASP A 388 -22.45 -33.31 -24.33
N LYS A 389 -23.67 -32.93 -23.87
CA LYS A 389 -24.55 -31.92 -24.49
C LYS A 389 -25.22 -31.06 -23.43
N ALA A 390 -24.48 -30.71 -22.37
CA ALA A 390 -25.00 -29.84 -21.34
C ALA A 390 -25.26 -28.44 -21.90
N VAL A 391 -26.48 -27.95 -21.69
CA VAL A 391 -26.86 -26.55 -21.90
C VAL A 391 -27.16 -26.01 -20.52
N SER A 392 -26.36 -25.05 -20.06
CA SER A 392 -26.60 -24.35 -18.81
C SER A 392 -26.90 -22.89 -19.07
N THR A 393 -27.67 -22.29 -18.18
CA THR A 393 -28.00 -20.87 -18.17
C THR A 393 -27.69 -20.36 -16.77
N CYS A 394 -26.77 -19.41 -16.67
CA CYS A 394 -26.51 -18.65 -15.45
C CYS A 394 -27.12 -17.27 -15.59
N ASN A 395 -27.64 -16.73 -14.49
CA ASN A 395 -28.04 -15.33 -14.43
C ASN A 395 -26.80 -14.51 -14.11
N VAL A 396 -26.49 -13.56 -14.98
CA VAL A 396 -25.49 -12.55 -14.67
C VAL A 396 -26.02 -11.71 -13.51
N ILE A 397 -25.24 -11.67 -12.42
CA ILE A 397 -25.35 -10.60 -11.43
C ILE A 397 -24.54 -9.44 -12.04
N SER A 398 -25.19 -8.28 -12.15
CA SER A 398 -24.82 -7.19 -13.04
C SER A 398 -23.35 -6.78 -12.99
N ILE A 399 -22.71 -6.60 -14.15
CA ILE A 399 -21.59 -5.66 -14.29
C ILE A 399 -22.14 -4.26 -14.08
N VAL A 400 -21.71 -3.61 -13.00
CA VAL A 400 -22.06 -2.22 -12.76
C VAL A 400 -20.78 -1.39 -12.85
N LEU A 401 -20.45 -0.94 -14.05
CA LEU A 401 -19.77 0.35 -14.16
C LEU A 401 -20.82 1.38 -13.78
N VAL A 402 -20.84 1.73 -12.49
CA VAL A 402 -21.72 2.75 -11.96
C VAL A 402 -20.95 4.06 -12.13
N THR A 403 -21.57 5.06 -12.77
CA THR A 403 -21.38 6.40 -12.22
C THR A 403 -21.97 6.34 -10.81
N CYS A 404 -21.15 6.29 -9.78
CA CYS A 404 -21.64 6.41 -8.40
C CYS A 404 -22.31 7.79 -8.21
N PHE A 405 -23.16 7.93 -7.20
CA PHE A 405 -24.12 9.04 -7.06
C PHE A 405 -23.95 9.83 -5.79
#